data_AF-A0A4Y3GBE3-F1
#
_entry.id   AF-A0A4Y3GBE3-F1
#
_cell.length_a   1.000
_cell.length_b   1.000
_cell.length_c   1.000
_cell.angle_alpha   90.00
_cell.angle_beta   90.00
_cell.angle_gamma   90.00
#
_symmetry.space_group_name_H-M   'P 1'
#
loop_
_entity.id
_entity.type
_entity.pdbx_description
1 polymer ?
#
loop_
_entity_poly.entity_id
_entity_poly.type
_entity_poly.pdbx_seq_one_letter_code
_entity_poly.pdbx_strand_id
1 'polypeptide(L)' 'MAEDIVIPQTALIVDVEGRLTYMGQDGRRRVIVGDAELLHRIKRINKDG' A
#
# COMPACT_ATOMS: atom_id res chain seq x y z
N MET A 1 -13.34 15.82 15.86
CA MET A 1 -13.49 15.83 14.38
C MET A 1 -14.02 14.46 14.02
N ALA A 2 -15.12 14.35 13.27
CA ALA A 2 -15.58 13.05 12.79
C ALA A 2 -14.52 12.55 11.80
N GLU A 3 -13.96 11.37 12.05
CA GLU A 3 -13.09 10.73 11.07
C GLU A 3 -13.94 10.42 9.84
N ASP A 4 -13.54 10.91 8.66
CA ASP A 4 -14.23 10.59 7.42
C ASP A 4 -14.15 9.08 7.20
N ILE A 5 -15.28 8.38 7.40
CA ILE A 5 -15.37 6.95 7.17
C ILE A 5 -15.19 6.70 5.68
N VAL A 6 -14.06 6.09 5.30
CA VAL A 6 -13.76 5.76 3.92
C VAL A 6 -14.26 4.36 3.61
N ILE A 7 -15.15 4.24 2.62
CA ILE A 7 -15.65 2.95 2.13
C ILE A 7 -14.73 2.44 1.01
N PRO A 8 -14.18 1.22 1.13
CA PRO A 8 -13.41 0.61 0.04
C PRO A 8 -14.28 0.36 -1.19
N GLN A 9 -13.80 0.83 -2.35
CA GLN A 9 -14.41 0.57 -3.65
C GLN A 9 -13.88 -0.71 -4.30
N THR A 10 -12.61 -1.05 -4.06
CA THR A 10 -11.98 -2.26 -4.62
C THR A 10 -11.61 -3.24 -3.52
N ALA A 11 -11.38 -4.49 -3.91
CA ALA A 11 -10.71 -5.47 -3.07
C ALA A 11 -9.29 -4.99 -2.66
N LEU A 12 -8.73 -5.65 -1.65
CA LEU A 12 -7.37 -5.38 -1.17
C LEU A 12 -6.35 -5.89 -2.19
N ILE A 13 -5.36 -5.06 -2.52
CA ILE A 13 -4.34 -5.36 -3.53
C ILE A 13 -2.97 -4.97 -2.97
N VAL A 14 -1.96 -5.82 -3.22
CA VAL A 14 -0.56 -5.47 -2.96
C VAL A 14 -0.01 -4.67 -4.14
N ASP A 15 0.50 -3.47 -3.89
CA ASP A 15 1.07 -2.63 -4.94
C ASP A 15 2.52 -3.04 -5.30
N VAL A 16 3.09 -2.35 -6.28
CA VAL A 16 4.47 -2.60 -6.77
C VAL A 16 5.56 -2.33 -5.71
N GLU A 17 5.21 -1.53 -4.69
CA GLU A 17 6.04 -1.22 -3.53
C GLU A 17 5.77 -2.20 -2.37
N GLY A 18 4.98 -3.26 -2.61
CA GLY A 18 4.66 -4.31 -1.65
C GLY A 18 3.72 -3.89 -0.54
N ARG A 19 3.02 -2.76 -0.69
CA ARG A 19 2.08 -2.28 0.32
C ARG A 19 0.69 -2.86 0.08
N LEU A 20 0.00 -3.22 1.15
CA LEU A 20 -1.40 -3.58 1.10
C LEU A 20 -2.23 -2.30 0.95
N THR A 21 -2.99 -2.22 -0.15
CA THR A 21 -3.74 -1.02 -0.52
C THR A 21 -5.16 -1.34 -0.96
N TYR A 22 -6.01 -0.31 -1.03
CA TYR A 22 -7.32 -0.34 -1.69
C TYR A 22 -7.62 1.01 -2.33
N MET A 23 -8.58 1.06 -3.25
CA MET A 23 -9.15 2.30 -3.77
C MET A 23 -10.39 2.68 -2.97
N GLY A 24 -10.45 3.89 -2.43
CA GLY A 24 -11.67 4.43 -1.81
C GLY A 24 -12.69 4.87 -2.87
N GLN A 25 -13.98 4.98 -2.49
CA GLN A 25 -15.03 5.51 -3.39
C GLN A 25 -14.76 6.94 -3.88
N ASP A 26 -13.89 7.67 -3.20
CA ASP A 26 -13.40 8.99 -3.61
C ASP A 26 -12.32 8.93 -4.70
N GLY A 27 -12.00 7.73 -5.21
CA GLY A 27 -10.98 7.52 -6.22
C GLY A 27 -9.54 7.67 -5.70
N ARG A 28 -9.34 7.77 -4.38
CA ARG A 28 -8.01 7.86 -3.78
C ARG A 28 -7.54 6.50 -3.28
N ARG A 29 -6.33 6.12 -3.68
CA ARG A 29 -5.65 4.92 -3.17
C ARG A 29 -5.17 5.16 -1.75
N ARG A 30 -5.40 4.19 -0.87
CA ARG A 30 -4.97 4.23 0.53
C ARG A 30 -4.13 3.01 0.87
N VAL A 31 -3.14 3.22 1.72
CA VAL A 31 -2.28 2.18 2.28
C VAL A 31 -2.87 1.74 3.61
N ILE A 32 -3.02 0.42 3.78
CA ILE A 32 -3.40 -0.18 5.05
C ILE A 32 -2.13 -0.50 5.84
N VAL A 33 -1.17 -1.17 5.21
CA VAL A 33 0.09 -1.59 5.84
C VAL A 33 1.18 -1.83 4.78
N GLY A 34 2.43 -1.59 5.14
CA GLY A 34 3.62 -1.89 4.33
C GLY A 34 4.72 -0.85 4.49
N ASP A 35 5.97 -1.27 4.27
CA ASP A 35 7.16 -0.43 4.31
C ASP A 35 7.92 -0.54 2.97
N ALA A 36 7.75 0.48 2.12
CA ALA A 36 8.35 0.53 0.80
C ALA A 36 9.88 0.65 0.86
N GLU A 37 10.42 1.33 1.89
CA GLU A 37 11.86 1.53 2.04
C GLU A 37 12.54 0.22 2.42
N LEU A 38 11.97 -0.51 3.38
CA LEU A 38 12.44 -1.84 3.75
C LEU A 38 12.40 -2.79 2.55
N LEU A 39 11.29 -2.82 1.79
CA LEU A 39 11.20 -3.66 0.60
C LEU A 39 12.29 -3.31 -0.42
N HIS A 40 12.52 -2.02 -0.65
CA HIS A 40 13.56 -1.57 -1.56
C HIS A 40 14.95 -2.01 -1.10
N ARG A 41 15.24 -1.92 0.21
CA ARG A 41 16.49 -2.39 0.81
C ARG A 41 16.69 -3.90 0.62
N ILE A 42 15.66 -4.71 0.88
CA ILE A 42 15.71 -6.16 0.69
C ILE A 42 15.96 -6.51 -0.79
N LYS A 43 15.24 -5.85 -1.72
CA LYS A 43 15.42 -6.07 -3.16
C LYS A 43 16.86 -5.75 -3.63
N ARG A 44 17.51 -4.74 -3.06
CA ARG A 44 18.92 -4.44 -3.35
C ARG A 44 19.85 -5.55 -2.87
N ILE A 45 19.72 -5.95 -1.59
CA ILE A 45 20.53 -7.04 -1.03
C ILE A 45 20.40 -8.33 -1.87
N ASN A 46 19.18 -8.69 -2.28
CA ASN A 46 18.94 -9.88 -3.09
C ASN A 46 19.43 -9.78 -4.54
N LYS A 47 19.73 -8.58 -5.04
CA LYS A 47 20.26 -8.38 -6.40
C LYS A 47 21.80 -8.41 -6.42
N ASP A 48 22.42 -8.08 -5.29
CA ASP A 48 23.87 -7.97 -5.13
C ASP A 48 24.52 -9.25 -4.57
N GLY A 49 23.72 -10.29 -4.25
CA GLY A 49 24.18 -11.61 -3.80
C GLY A 49 23.88 -12.71 -4.81
#